data_AF-A0A1D6IIU0-F1
#
_entry.id   AF-A0A1D6IIU0-F1
#
_cell.length_a   1.000
_cell.length_b   1.000
_cell.length_c   1.000
_cell.angle_alpha   90.00
_cell.angle_beta   90.00
_cell.angle_gamma   90.00
#
_symmetry.space_group_name_H-M   'P 1'
#
loop_
_entity.id
_entity.type
_entity.pdbx_description
1 polymer ?
#
loop_
_entity_poly.entity_id
_entity_poly.type
_entity_poly.pdbx_seq_one_letter_code
_entity_poly.pdbx_strand_id
1 'polypeptide(L)'
;MSDSEEHHFESKVSTSKTGKHGHAKCHFVAIDIFNGKKLEDIVPSSHNCDIPHVNRTEYQLIDISEDGFVSLLTSDGNTKDDLRLPTDETLVAQIKEGFESGKDLVVTVQSAMGEEQICALKDVGPK
;
A
#
# COMPACT_ATOMS: atom_id res chain seq x y z
N MET A 1 12.34 -19.56 -12.09
CA MET A 1 10.90 -19.28 -12.34
C MET A 1 10.50 -18.36 -11.21
N SER A 2 10.44 -17.07 -11.52
CA SER A 2 10.19 -15.96 -10.60
C SER A 2 8.70 -15.83 -10.36
N ASP A 3 8.20 -16.46 -9.30
CA ASP A 3 6.97 -16.01 -8.64
C ASP A 3 7.43 -15.13 -7.48
N SER A 4 7.49 -13.84 -7.75
CA SER A 4 7.76 -12.81 -6.74
C SER A 4 6.66 -11.77 -6.87
N GLU A 5 5.62 -11.94 -6.07
CA GLU A 5 4.73 -10.91 -5.51
C GLU A 5 3.68 -11.59 -4.61
N GLU A 6 3.85 -11.54 -3.28
CA GLU A 6 2.80 -11.92 -2.32
C GLU A 6 2.50 -10.78 -1.35
N HIS A 7 1.55 -9.90 -1.68
CA HIS A 7 1.12 -8.78 -0.84
C HIS A 7 -0.20 -9.09 -0.11
N HIS A 8 -0.32 -8.80 1.20
CA HIS A 8 -1.60 -8.89 1.93
C HIS A 8 -1.65 -8.08 3.24
N PHE A 9 -2.76 -7.36 3.50
CA PHE A 9 -3.26 -7.21 4.88
C PHE A 9 -4.75 -6.77 5.03
N GLU A 10 -5.61 -7.74 5.37
CA GLU A 10 -6.58 -7.73 6.48
C GLU A 10 -6.98 -9.21 6.68
N SER A 11 -6.28 -9.96 7.54
CA SER A 11 -6.47 -11.40 7.62
C SER A 11 -7.59 -11.78 8.59
N LYS A 12 -8.75 -12.17 8.07
CA LYS A 12 -9.72 -12.92 8.87
C LYS A 12 -9.26 -14.37 8.95
N VAL A 13 -8.82 -14.79 10.14
CA VAL A 13 -8.37 -16.18 10.38
C VAL A 13 -9.53 -17.01 10.92
N SER A 14 -9.81 -18.15 10.29
CA SER A 14 -10.69 -19.17 10.86
C SER A 14 -9.94 -20.50 11.00
N THR A 15 -9.98 -21.10 12.19
CA THR A 15 -9.30 -22.38 12.46
C THR A 15 -10.28 -23.54 12.44
N SER A 16 -9.99 -24.60 11.69
CA SER A 16 -10.82 -25.81 11.65
C SER A 16 -10.01 -27.07 11.96
N LYS A 17 -10.66 -28.08 12.56
CA LYS A 17 -10.09 -29.42 12.77
C LYS A 17 -10.77 -30.41 11.83
N THR A 18 -10.00 -31.16 11.06
CA THR A 18 -10.52 -32.24 10.19
C THR A 18 -10.63 -33.55 10.99
N GLY A 19 -11.70 -33.72 11.76
CA GLY A 19 -12.00 -34.97 12.49
C GLY A 19 -11.23 -35.18 13.81
N LYS A 20 -11.41 -36.36 14.43
CA LYS A 20 -10.94 -36.69 15.80
C LYS A 20 -9.41 -36.61 16.00
N HIS A 21 -8.63 -36.85 14.95
CA HIS A 21 -7.15 -36.85 14.99
C HIS A 21 -6.53 -35.85 13.99
N GLY A 22 -7.32 -34.96 13.38
CA GLY A 22 -6.82 -34.03 12.37
C GLY A 22 -6.02 -32.88 12.95
N HIS A 23 -4.95 -32.48 12.27
CA HIS A 23 -4.22 -31.25 12.56
C HIS A 23 -5.10 -30.04 12.25
N ALA A 24 -4.98 -29.00 13.08
CA ALA A 24 -5.70 -27.77 12.85
C ALA A 24 -5.17 -27.08 11.58
N LYS A 25 -6.10 -26.55 10.78
CA LYS A 25 -5.81 -25.74 9.60
C LYS A 25 -6.25 -24.31 9.86
N CYS A 26 -5.43 -23.36 9.44
CA CYS A 26 -5.76 -21.94 9.42
C CYS A 26 -6.25 -21.60 8.01
N HIS A 27 -7.44 -21.03 7.92
CA HIS A 27 -7.96 -20.43 6.69
C HIS A 27 -7.83 -18.92 6.81
N PHE A 28 -7.01 -18.36 5.94
CA PHE A 28 -6.71 -16.95 5.81
C PHE A 28 -7.53 -16.38 4.66
N VAL A 29 -8.19 -15.27 4.92
CA VAL A 29 -8.81 -14.43 3.90
C VAL A 29 -8.19 -13.05 4.06
N ALA A 30 -7.54 -12.54 3.02
CA ALA A 30 -6.84 -11.26 3.08
C ALA A 30 -7.10 -10.41 1.84
N ILE A 31 -6.89 -9.10 1.99
CA ILE A 31 -7.01 -8.10 0.93
C ILE A 31 -5.60 -7.57 0.61
N ASP A 32 -5.25 -7.55 -0.67
CA ASP A 32 -4.04 -6.94 -1.19
C ASP A 32 -4.08 -5.41 -0.96
N ILE A 33 -2.99 -4.87 -0.41
CA ILE A 33 -2.92 -3.46 0.02
C ILE A 33 -2.78 -2.47 -1.13
N PHE A 34 -2.38 -2.91 -2.32
CA PHE A 34 -2.14 -2.06 -3.48
C PHE A 34 -3.29 -2.12 -4.47
N ASN A 35 -3.81 -3.32 -4.74
CA ASN A 35 -4.84 -3.53 -5.76
C ASN A 35 -6.22 -3.92 -5.20
N GLY A 36 -6.34 -4.14 -3.88
CA GLY A 36 -7.61 -4.45 -3.22
C GLY A 36 -8.19 -5.83 -3.55
N LYS A 37 -7.44 -6.70 -4.26
CA LYS A 37 -7.89 -8.06 -4.55
C LYS A 37 -7.94 -8.88 -3.27
N LYS A 38 -9.00 -9.68 -3.17
CA LYS A 38 -9.14 -10.66 -2.10
C LYS A 38 -8.41 -11.94 -2.49
N LEU A 39 -7.53 -12.44 -1.64
CA LEU A 39 -6.95 -13.78 -1.77
C LEU A 39 -7.27 -14.61 -0.52
N GLU A 40 -7.32 -15.92 -0.72
CA GLU A 40 -7.67 -16.89 0.32
C GLU A 40 -6.64 -18.01 0.29
N ASP A 41 -6.18 -18.43 1.48
CA ASP A 41 -5.23 -19.52 1.61
C ASP A 41 -5.54 -20.40 2.83
N ILE A 42 -5.22 -21.69 2.73
CA ILE A 42 -5.40 -22.66 3.82
C ILE A 42 -4.07 -23.33 4.10
N VAL A 43 -3.47 -22.98 5.23
CA VAL A 43 -2.20 -23.56 5.68
C VAL A 43 -2.38 -24.36 6.97
N PRO A 44 -1.59 -25.43 7.17
CA PRO A 44 -1.47 -26.08 8.46
C PRO A 44 -1.08 -25.09 9.55
N SER A 45 -1.75 -25.16 10.71
CA SER A 45 -1.48 -24.27 11.85
C SER A 45 -0.06 -24.36 12.42
N SER A 46 0.71 -25.38 12.03
CA SER A 46 2.11 -25.59 12.43
C SER A 46 3.13 -25.08 11.41
N HIS A 47 2.70 -24.52 10.27
CA HIS A 47 3.60 -23.92 9.30
C HIS A 47 3.80 -22.43 9.61
N ASN A 48 5.01 -21.94 9.35
CA ASN A 48 5.29 -20.51 9.36
C ASN A 48 4.66 -19.85 8.13
N CYS A 49 4.23 -18.61 8.28
CA CYS A 49 3.81 -17.74 7.19
C CYS A 49 4.77 -16.55 7.13
N ASP A 50 5.10 -16.11 5.93
CA ASP A 50 5.88 -14.89 5.75
C ASP A 50 5.00 -13.67 6.07
N ILE A 51 5.60 -12.68 6.73
CA ILE A 51 4.92 -11.45 7.13
C ILE A 51 5.57 -10.31 6.34
N PRO A 52 4.84 -9.62 5.45
CA PRO A 52 5.41 -8.51 4.71
C PRO A 52 5.68 -7.34 5.66
N HIS A 53 6.85 -6.73 5.53
CA HIS A 53 7.10 -5.43 6.16
C HIS A 53 6.43 -4.34 5.32
N VAL A 54 5.55 -3.59 5.96
CA VAL A 54 4.81 -2.48 5.36
C VAL A 54 5.27 -1.18 5.99
N ASN A 55 5.85 -0.29 5.20
CA ASN A 55 6.27 1.03 5.64
C ASN A 55 5.33 2.09 5.06
N ARG A 56 5.12 3.17 5.81
CA ARG A 56 4.40 4.35 5.35
C ARG A 56 5.27 5.56 5.60
N THR A 57 5.55 6.32 4.56
CA THR A 57 6.41 7.50 4.62
C THR A 57 5.67 8.69 4.03
N GLU A 58 5.75 9.82 4.72
CA GLU A 58 5.15 11.08 4.28
C GLU A 58 6.18 11.90 3.48
N TYR A 59 5.73 12.46 2.35
CA TYR A 59 6.54 13.33 1.51
C TYR A 59 5.74 14.57 1.13
N GLN A 60 6.41 15.70 1.00
CA GLN A 60 5.76 16.90 0.46
C GLN A 60 5.68 16.79 -1.06
N LEU A 61 4.49 17.04 -1.63
CA LEU A 61 4.31 17.09 -3.07
C LEU A 61 4.88 18.40 -3.62
N ILE A 62 5.79 18.31 -4.58
CA ILE A 62 6.41 19.47 -5.23
C ILE A 62 5.77 19.72 -6.59
N ASP A 63 5.58 18.68 -7.40
CA ASP A 63 5.11 18.82 -8.77
C ASP A 63 4.36 17.58 -9.27
N ILE A 64 3.52 17.78 -10.29
CA ILE A 64 2.81 16.72 -11.02
C ILE A 64 3.10 16.92 -12.51
N SER A 65 3.82 15.98 -13.10
CA SER A 65 4.14 15.99 -14.53
C SER A 65 2.93 15.63 -15.40
N GLU A 66 2.90 16.12 -16.64
CA GLU A 66 1.81 15.89 -17.60
C GLU A 66 1.59 14.39 -17.94
N ASP A 67 2.65 13.59 -17.84
CA ASP A 67 2.65 12.14 -18.06
C ASP A 67 2.28 11.32 -16.80
N GLY A 68 1.90 12.01 -15.71
CA GLY A 68 1.35 11.42 -14.50
C GLY A 68 2.38 11.02 -13.44
N PHE A 69 3.66 11.34 -13.62
CA PHE A 69 4.66 11.21 -12.55
C PHE A 69 4.55 12.36 -11.54
N VAL A 70 4.95 12.09 -10.31
CA VAL A 70 4.97 13.09 -9.22
C VAL A 70 6.40 13.34 -8.76
N SER A 71 6.69 14.58 -8.37
CA SER A 71 7.92 14.95 -7.70
C SER A 71 7.66 15.15 -6.21
N LEU A 72 8.34 14.39 -5.38
CA LEU A 72 8.15 14.37 -3.92
C LEU A 72 9.42 14.83 -3.20
N LEU A 73 9.30 15.76 -2.25
CA LEU A 73 10.41 16.19 -1.40
C LEU A 73 10.63 15.19 -0.27
N THR A 74 11.85 14.67 -0.18
CA THR A 74 12.31 13.84 0.94
C THR A 74 12.78 14.71 2.11
N SER A 75 12.84 14.12 3.31
CA SER A 75 13.36 14.80 4.52
C SER A 75 14.80 15.29 4.36
N ASP A 76 15.56 14.65 3.48
CA ASP A 76 16.98 14.92 3.28
C ASP A 76 17.22 16.02 2.23
N GLY A 77 16.15 16.61 1.70
CA GLY A 77 16.20 17.69 0.71
C GLY A 77 16.36 17.23 -0.74
N ASN A 78 16.34 15.91 -0.99
CA ASN A 78 16.33 15.34 -2.35
C ASN A 78 14.90 15.19 -2.87
N THR A 79 14.75 15.00 -4.19
CA THR A 79 13.48 14.67 -4.83
C THR A 79 13.35 13.17 -5.12
N LYS A 80 12.12 12.67 -5.03
CA LYS A 80 11.72 11.34 -5.46
C LYS A 80 10.71 11.49 -6.60
N ASP A 81 11.14 11.10 -7.80
CA ASP A 81 10.47 11.37 -9.08
C ASP A 81 10.07 10.08 -9.84
N ASP A 82 10.16 8.92 -9.17
CA ASP A 82 9.90 7.58 -9.72
C ASP A 82 8.45 7.10 -9.52
N LEU A 83 7.65 7.85 -8.77
CA LEU A 83 6.26 7.50 -8.49
C LEU A 83 5.28 8.17 -9.45
N ARG A 84 4.20 7.45 -9.71
CA ARG A 84 3.05 7.95 -10.46
C ARG A 84 1.89 8.26 -9.53
N LEU A 85 0.96 9.07 -10.03
CA LEU A 85 -0.35 9.24 -9.41
C LEU A 85 -1.01 7.85 -9.17
N PRO A 86 -1.72 7.69 -8.04
CA PRO A 86 -2.33 6.40 -7.69
C PRO A 86 -3.44 6.02 -8.68
N THR A 87 -3.86 4.75 -8.63
CA THR A 87 -4.97 4.25 -9.47
C THR A 87 -6.35 4.64 -8.93
N ASP A 88 -6.44 5.01 -7.66
CA ASP A 88 -7.67 5.50 -7.04
C ASP A 88 -8.02 6.90 -7.58
N GLU A 89 -9.03 6.96 -8.46
CA GLU A 89 -9.50 8.19 -9.10
C GLU A 89 -9.92 9.28 -8.10
N THR A 90 -10.47 8.90 -6.94
CA THR A 90 -10.89 9.85 -5.90
C THR A 90 -9.66 10.53 -5.30
N LEU A 91 -8.63 9.74 -4.98
CA LEU A 91 -7.38 10.25 -4.43
C LEU A 91 -6.63 11.10 -5.47
N VAL A 92 -6.62 10.68 -6.74
CA VAL A 92 -6.04 11.46 -7.84
C VAL A 92 -6.71 12.82 -7.97
N ALA A 93 -8.05 12.86 -7.94
CA ALA A 93 -8.80 14.11 -8.03
C ALA A 93 -8.44 15.06 -6.88
N GLN A 94 -8.38 14.55 -5.64
CA GLN A 94 -7.99 15.33 -4.47
C GLN A 94 -6.57 15.89 -4.55
N ILE A 95 -5.62 15.08 -5.03
CA ILE A 95 -4.22 15.50 -5.21
C ILE A 95 -4.14 16.63 -6.24
N LYS A 96 -4.76 16.44 -7.42
CA LYS A 96 -4.73 17.44 -8.49
C LYS A 96 -5.43 18.74 -8.10
N GLU A 97 -6.64 18.66 -7.54
CA GLU A 97 -7.40 19.82 -7.09
C GLU A 97 -6.63 20.60 -6.03
N GLY A 98 -6.03 19.90 -5.05
CA GLY A 98 -5.26 20.55 -4.00
C GLY A 98 -3.99 21.22 -4.54
N PHE A 99 -3.31 20.57 -5.49
CA PHE A 99 -2.13 21.10 -6.15
C PHE A 99 -2.45 22.35 -7.00
N GLU A 100 -3.50 22.29 -7.83
CA GLU A 100 -3.98 23.43 -8.63
C GLU A 100 -4.47 24.60 -7.78
N SER A 101 -4.99 24.32 -6.59
CA SER A 101 -5.39 25.33 -5.61
C SER A 101 -4.20 25.98 -4.89
N GLY A 102 -2.97 25.54 -5.15
CA GLY A 102 -1.74 26.05 -4.52
C GLY A 102 -1.62 25.67 -3.05
N LYS A 103 -2.20 24.55 -2.62
CA LYS A 103 -2.10 24.06 -1.24
C LYS A 103 -0.78 23.36 -0.99
N ASP A 104 -0.30 23.44 0.24
CA ASP A 104 0.82 22.63 0.71
C ASP A 104 0.33 21.20 1.01
N LEU A 105 0.64 20.29 0.10
CA LEU A 105 0.21 18.90 0.17
C LEU A 105 1.32 17.98 0.65
N VAL A 106 0.97 17.09 1.58
CA VAL A 106 1.80 15.96 1.99
C VAL A 106 1.09 14.67 1.59
N VAL A 107 1.78 13.84 0.81
CA VAL A 107 1.28 12.52 0.39
C VAL A 107 1.93 11.44 1.25
N THR A 108 1.15 10.40 1.58
CA THR A 108 1.67 9.19 2.22
C THR A 108 1.92 8.13 1.15
N VAL A 109 3.16 7.68 1.03
CA VAL A 109 3.53 6.54 0.21
C VAL A 109 3.61 5.32 1.11
N GLN A 110 2.91 4.27 0.73
CA GLN A 110 3.02 2.95 1.34
C GLN A 110 3.94 2.09 0.50
N SER A 111 4.88 1.40 1.14
CA SER A 111 5.80 0.46 0.49
C SER A 111 5.79 -0.90 1.17
N ALA A 112 5.79 -1.94 0.35
CA ALA A 112 5.90 -3.33 0.80
C ALA A 112 6.49 -4.16 -0.34
N MET A 113 7.38 -5.10 -0.01
CA MET A 113 7.92 -6.09 -0.96
C MET A 113 8.46 -5.56 -2.30
N GLY A 114 8.96 -4.31 -2.31
CA GLY A 114 9.53 -3.68 -3.50
C GLY A 114 8.52 -2.88 -4.34
N GLU A 115 7.24 -2.87 -3.97
CA GLU A 115 6.21 -2.03 -4.56
C GLU A 115 5.93 -0.81 -3.68
N GLU A 116 5.64 0.33 -4.31
CA GLU A 116 5.30 1.59 -3.65
C GLU A 116 4.09 2.25 -4.31
N GLN A 117 3.15 2.76 -3.50
CA GLN A 117 1.97 3.47 -3.99
C GLN A 117 1.58 4.61 -3.04
N ILE A 118 1.12 5.73 -3.61
CA ILE A 118 0.50 6.80 -2.83
C ILE A 118 -0.86 6.31 -2.33
N CYS A 119 -1.09 6.36 -1.02
CA CYS A 119 -2.30 5.81 -0.39
C CYS A 119 -3.06 6.81 0.48
N ALA A 120 -2.50 8.00 0.73
CA ALA A 120 -3.21 9.07 1.43
C ALA A 120 -2.67 10.46 1.06
N LEU A 121 -3.51 11.46 1.30
CA LEU A 121 -3.21 12.87 1.14
C LEU A 121 -3.54 13.61 2.44
N LYS A 122 -2.69 14.56 2.81
CA LYS A 122 -2.88 15.50 3.91
C LYS A 122 -2.64 16.92 3.39
N ASP A 123 -3.65 17.77 3.55
CA ASP A 123 -3.52 19.22 3.37
C ASP A 123 -2.91 19.80 4.65
N VAL A 124 -1.74 20.44 4.52
CA VAL A 124 -1.02 21.01 5.67
C VAL A 124 -1.44 22.45 5.94
N GLY A 125 -2.15 23.09 5.00
CA GLY A 125 -2.51 24.50 5.06
C GLY A 125 -1.28 25.44 5.10
N PRO A 126 -1.49 26.75 4.93
CA PRO A 126 -0.41 27.71 5.14
C PRO A 126 0.03 27.68 6.62
N LYS A 127 1.35 27.63 6.84
CA LYS A 127 1.95 27.83 8.17
C LYS A 127 1.59 29.19 8.77
#